data_AF-A0A9W7MNT3-F1
#
_entry.id   AF-A0A9W7MNT3-F1
#
_cell.length_a   1.000
_cell.length_b   1.000
_cell.length_c   1.000
_cell.angle_alpha   90.00
_cell.angle_beta   90.00
_cell.angle_gamma   90.00
#
_symmetry.space_group_name_H-M   'P 1'
#
loop_
_entity.id
_entity.type
_entity.pdbx_description
1 polymer ?
#
loop_
_entity_poly.entity_id
_entity_poly.type
_entity_poly.pdbx_seq_one_letter_code
_entity_poly.pdbx_strand_id
1 'polypeptide(L)'
;MRLFIKSNEYLVWDVIEDGPYIPLKQDGEDKMVLKKKVEMSEEERKKIQVNDKALHMLFCAFGPDIYSKVSSIESAKEVWDTLETTYEGTNDVKETKIGILNLSY
;
A
#
# COMPACT_ATOMS: atom_id res chain seq x y z
N MET A 1 12.94 3.38 3.83
CA MET A 1 11.76 4.18 3.42
C MET A 1 10.82 4.47 4.59
N ARG A 2 10.49 3.47 5.43
CA ARG A 2 9.62 3.62 6.63
C ARG A 2 9.90 4.84 7.51
N LEU A 3 11.15 5.05 7.95
CA LEU A 3 11.50 6.16 8.84
C LEU A 3 11.24 7.53 8.18
N PHE A 4 11.60 7.69 6.91
CA PHE A 4 11.36 8.93 6.16
C PHE A 4 9.88 9.27 6.06
N ILE A 5 9.04 8.29 5.69
CA ILE A 5 7.59 8.49 5.56
C ILE A 5 6.98 8.84 6.93
N LYS A 6 7.31 8.06 7.97
CA LYS A 6 6.80 8.30 9.34
C LYS A 6 7.21 9.67 9.90
N SER A 7 8.42 10.14 9.59
CA SER A 7 8.90 11.46 10.01
C SER A 7 8.21 12.61 9.27
N ASN A 8 7.69 12.38 8.07
CA ASN A 8 7.03 13.41 7.26
C ASN A 8 5.51 13.45 7.51
N GLU A 9 4.84 12.31 7.41
CA GLU A 9 3.40 12.20 7.66
C GLU A 9 3.07 10.77 8.13
N TYR A 10 2.75 10.62 9.42
CA TYR A 10 2.53 9.31 10.04
C TYR A 10 1.40 8.52 9.37
N LEU A 11 0.28 9.19 9.06
CA LEU A 11 -0.90 8.58 8.42
C LEU A 11 -0.60 7.99 7.03
N VAL A 12 0.43 8.50 6.35
CA VAL A 12 0.85 7.96 5.05
C VAL A 12 1.44 6.56 5.23
N TRP A 13 2.17 6.31 6.31
CA TRP A 13 2.68 4.98 6.60
C TRP A 13 1.53 4.00 6.92
N ASP A 14 0.53 4.43 7.68
CA ASP A 14 -0.62 3.57 8.02
C ASP A 14 -1.34 3.10 6.75
N VAL A 15 -1.52 3.96 5.74
CA VAL A 15 -2.12 3.57 4.46
C VAL A 15 -1.26 2.59 3.66
N ILE A 16 0.07 2.68 3.78
CA ILE A 16 0.99 1.74 3.12
C ILE A 16 0.91 0.35 3.80
N GLU A 17 0.81 0.31 5.12
CA GLU A 17 0.81 -0.93 5.91
C GLU A 17 -0.57 -1.60 5.92
N ASP A 18 -1.63 -0.84 6.17
CA ASP A 18 -3.00 -1.37 6.33
C ASP A 18 -3.81 -1.36 5.03
N GLY A 19 -3.56 -0.37 4.16
CA GLY A 19 -4.24 -0.19 2.89
C GLY A 19 -5.03 1.12 2.80
N PRO A 20 -5.48 1.50 1.59
CA PRO A 20 -6.24 2.72 1.39
C PRO A 20 -7.64 2.65 2.00
N TYR A 21 -8.17 3.81 2.36
CA TYR A 21 -9.57 3.92 2.75
C TYR A 21 -10.50 3.69 1.54
N ILE A 22 -11.45 2.77 1.69
CA ILE A 22 -12.46 2.47 0.66
C ILE A 22 -13.80 3.09 1.09
N PRO A 23 -14.31 4.11 0.37
CA PRO A 23 -15.56 4.77 0.72
C PRO A 23 -16.76 3.90 0.30
N LEU A 24 -17.28 3.10 1.22
CA LEU A 24 -18.46 2.23 0.99
C LEU A 24 -19.73 2.83 1.59
N LYS A 25 -20.87 2.57 0.95
CA LYS A 25 -22.22 2.83 1.48
C LYS A 25 -23.09 1.59 1.34
N GLN A 26 -24.06 1.46 2.24
CA GLN A 26 -25.08 0.43 2.16
C GLN A 26 -26.15 0.88 1.14
N ASP A 27 -26.40 0.06 0.14
CA ASP A 27 -27.53 0.22 -0.76
C ASP A 27 -28.79 -0.40 -0.15
N GLY A 28 -29.97 -0.04 -0.67
CA GLY A 28 -31.27 -0.48 -0.15
C GLY A 28 -31.51 -2.00 -0.12
N GLU A 29 -30.63 -2.79 -0.73
CA GLU A 29 -30.64 -4.26 -0.73
C GLU A 29 -29.55 -4.89 0.17
N ASP A 30 -29.10 -4.19 1.21
CA ASP A 30 -28.06 -4.67 2.15
C ASP A 30 -26.68 -4.92 1.50
N LYS A 31 -26.47 -4.43 0.27
CA LYS A 31 -25.20 -4.54 -0.45
C LYS A 31 -24.32 -3.33 -0.18
N MET A 32 -23.05 -3.57 0.13
CA MET A 32 -22.03 -2.53 0.20
C MET A 32 -21.61 -2.12 -1.23
N VAL A 33 -21.83 -0.86 -1.58
CA VAL A 33 -21.44 -0.28 -2.88
C VAL A 33 -20.50 0.90 -2.68
N LEU A 34 -19.60 1.12 -3.64
CA LEU A 34 -18.70 2.27 -3.62
C LEU A 34 -19.50 3.58 -3.67
N LYS A 35 -19.19 4.51 -2.77
CA LYS A 35 -19.75 5.86 -2.78
C LYS A 35 -19.24 6.61 -4.01
N LYS A 36 -20.13 7.38 -4.65
CA LYS A 36 -19.71 8.31 -5.70
C LYS A 36 -18.92 9.46 -5.08
N LYS A 37 -18.00 10.07 -5.84
CA LYS A 37 -17.18 11.21 -5.38
C LYS A 37 -18.01 12.37 -4.80
N VAL A 38 -19.21 12.59 -5.34
CA VAL A 38 -20.14 13.65 -4.89
C VAL A 38 -20.77 13.37 -3.52
N GLU A 39 -20.82 12.10 -3.08
CA GLU A 39 -21.42 11.67 -1.81
C GLU A 39 -20.40 11.57 -0.68
N MET A 40 -19.11 11.67 -1.00
CA MET A 40 -18.03 11.55 -0.02
C MET A 40 -17.91 12.82 0.83
N SER A 41 -17.82 12.63 2.15
CA SER A 41 -17.53 13.72 3.09
C SER A 41 -16.12 14.28 2.88
N GLU A 42 -15.86 15.47 3.43
CA GLU A 42 -14.52 16.07 3.39
C GLU A 42 -13.48 15.19 4.09
N GLU A 43 -13.87 14.51 5.17
CA GLU A 43 -13.01 13.58 5.92
C GLU A 43 -12.68 12.33 5.09
N GLU A 44 -13.67 11.76 4.38
CA GLU A 44 -13.46 10.62 3.48
C GLU A 44 -12.52 10.99 2.33
N ARG A 45 -12.69 12.19 1.76
CA ARG A 45 -11.79 12.72 0.72
C ARG A 45 -10.37 12.91 1.23
N LYS A 46 -10.19 13.42 2.45
CA LYS A 46 -8.87 13.54 3.09
C LYS A 46 -8.21 12.17 3.23
N LYS A 47 -8.95 11.14 3.65
CA LYS A 47 -8.42 9.77 3.77
C LYS A 47 -7.98 9.18 2.42
N ILE A 48 -8.74 9.42 1.35
CA ILE A 48 -8.35 9.00 -0.01
C ILE A 48 -7.09 9.73 -0.46
N GLN A 49 -7.00 11.03 -0.18
CA GLN A 49 -5.83 11.84 -0.52
C GLN A 49 -4.54 11.33 0.16
N VAL A 50 -4.64 10.69 1.33
CA VAL A 50 -3.47 10.08 1.99
C VAL A 50 -2.88 8.95 1.14
N ASN A 51 -3.71 8.16 0.44
CA ASN A 51 -3.21 7.15 -0.50
C ASN A 51 -2.49 7.78 -1.69
N ASP A 52 -3.04 8.86 -2.27
CA ASP A 52 -2.39 9.56 -3.39
C ASP A 52 -1.02 10.13 -2.97
N LYS A 53 -0.94 10.68 -1.75
CA LYS A 53 0.33 11.12 -1.17
C LYS A 53 1.30 9.96 -0.97
N ALA A 54 0.82 8.82 -0.47
CA ALA A 54 1.63 7.62 -0.29
C ALA A 54 2.22 7.16 -1.62
N LEU A 55 1.40 7.01 -2.65
CA LEU A 55 1.84 6.69 -4.01
C LEU A 55 2.87 7.69 -4.54
N HIS A 56 2.61 8.99 -4.36
CA HIS A 56 3.55 10.02 -4.79
C HIS A 56 4.91 9.89 -4.10
N MET A 57 4.93 9.71 -2.77
CA MET A 57 6.18 9.53 -2.02
C MET A 57 6.93 8.26 -2.43
N LEU A 58 6.20 7.17 -2.67
CA LEU A 58 6.76 5.91 -3.17
C LEU A 58 7.38 6.10 -4.56
N PHE A 59 6.62 6.62 -5.52
CA PHE A 59 7.09 6.81 -6.90
C PHE A 59 8.24 7.81 -7.02
N CYS A 60 8.27 8.87 -6.21
CA CYS A 60 9.40 9.80 -6.16
C CYS A 60 10.70 9.13 -5.69
N ALA A 61 10.61 8.05 -4.93
CA ALA A 61 11.78 7.30 -4.47
C ALA A 61 12.23 6.20 -5.44
N PHE A 62 11.49 5.95 -6.52
CA PHE A 62 11.76 4.85 -7.44
C PHE A 62 12.55 5.29 -8.67
N GLY A 63 13.41 4.38 -9.13
CA GLY A 63 14.02 4.45 -10.45
C GLY A 63 13.02 4.10 -11.56
N PRO A 64 13.35 4.41 -12.83
CA PRO A 64 12.47 4.16 -13.98
C PRO A 64 12.12 2.67 -14.17
N ASP A 65 13.02 1.77 -13.78
CA ASP A 65 12.85 0.32 -13.84
C ASP A 65 11.76 -0.17 -12.88
N ILE A 66 11.79 0.27 -11.62
CA ILE A 66 10.77 -0.05 -10.62
C ILE A 66 9.46 0.63 -11.00
N TYR A 67 9.52 1.93 -11.30
CA TYR A 67 8.34 2.72 -11.65
C TYR A 67 7.55 2.08 -12.80
N SER A 68 8.22 1.61 -13.85
CA SER A 68 7.56 0.96 -14.99
C SER A 68 6.75 -0.29 -14.62
N LYS A 69 7.11 -0.99 -13.53
CA LYS A 69 6.44 -2.21 -13.06
C LYS A 69 5.22 -1.90 -12.19
N VAL A 70 5.28 -0.82 -11.41
CA VAL A 70 4.26 -0.50 -10.39
C VAL A 70 3.38 0.70 -10.77
N SER A 71 3.62 1.35 -11.90
CA SER A 71 2.92 2.58 -12.32
C SER A 71 1.42 2.42 -12.55
N SER A 72 0.94 1.19 -12.81
CA SER A 72 -0.48 0.90 -12.99
C SER A 72 -1.22 0.58 -11.69
N ILE A 73 -0.52 0.51 -10.56
CA ILE A 73 -1.09 0.14 -9.26
C ILE A 73 -1.66 1.40 -8.57
N GLU A 74 -2.91 1.33 -8.13
CA GLU A 74 -3.63 2.46 -7.53
C GLU A 74 -3.62 2.45 -5.98
N SER A 75 -3.10 1.38 -5.38
CA SER A 75 -3.00 1.23 -3.92
C SER A 75 -1.53 1.30 -3.49
N ALA A 76 -1.21 2.24 -2.58
CA ALA A 76 0.15 2.37 -2.07
C ALA A 76 0.62 1.11 -1.33
N LYS A 77 -0.31 0.37 -0.71
CA LYS A 77 -0.06 -0.94 -0.10
C LYS A 77 0.34 -1.97 -1.14
N GLU A 78 -0.39 -2.08 -2.24
CA GLU A 78 -0.05 -3.05 -3.30
C GLU A 78 1.30 -2.72 -3.96
N VAL A 79 1.62 -1.43 -4.13
CA VAL A 79 2.95 -1.00 -4.58
C VAL A 79 4.01 -1.48 -3.59
N TRP A 80 3.80 -1.28 -2.29
CA TRP A 80 4.72 -1.72 -1.24
C TRP A 80 4.89 -3.24 -1.18
N ASP A 81 3.78 -4.00 -1.22
CA ASP A 81 3.79 -5.47 -1.23
C ASP A 81 4.52 -6.03 -2.46
N THR A 82 4.33 -5.40 -3.63
CA THR A 82 5.03 -5.76 -4.87
C THR A 82 6.54 -5.55 -4.74
N LEU A 83 6.96 -4.45 -4.10
CA LEU A 83 8.38 -4.15 -3.87
C LEU A 83 9.00 -5.14 -2.90
N GLU A 84 8.32 -5.41 -1.79
CA GLU A 84 8.79 -6.37 -0.80
C GLU A 84 8.99 -7.74 -1.44
N THR A 85 8.02 -8.19 -2.26
CA THR A 85 8.12 -9.44 -3.03
C THR A 85 9.27 -9.43 -4.04
N THR A 86 9.49 -8.31 -4.73
CA THR A 86 10.51 -8.20 -5.79
C THR A 86 11.94 -8.16 -5.23
N TYR A 87 12.15 -7.50 -4.08
CA TYR A 87 13.48 -7.25 -3.52
C TYR A 87 13.86 -8.20 -2.39
N GLU A 88 12.91 -8.65 -1.57
CA GLU A 88 13.18 -9.56 -0.45
C GLU A 88 12.89 -11.03 -0.78
N GLY A 89 12.32 -11.30 -1.97
CA GLY A 89 11.77 -12.59 -2.36
C GLY A 89 10.44 -12.86 -1.66
N THR A 90 9.61 -13.73 -2.23
CA THR A 90 8.42 -14.24 -1.54
C THR A 90 8.80 -14.80 -0.16
N ASN A 91 7.91 -14.68 0.82
CA ASN A 91 8.14 -15.20 2.18
C ASN A 91 8.58 -16.68 2.19
N ASP A 92 8.22 -17.46 1.16
CA ASP A 92 8.72 -18.83 0.94
C ASP A 92 10.26 -18.93 0.89
N VAL A 93 10.95 -17.93 0.29
CA VAL A 93 12.41 -17.91 0.20
C VAL A 93 13.04 -17.56 1.55
N LYS A 94 12.39 -16.68 2.34
CA LYS A 94 12.82 -16.36 3.71
C LYS A 94 12.66 -17.57 4.63
N GLU A 95 11.53 -18.27 4.57
CA GLU A 95 11.31 -19.50 5.34
C GLU A 95 12.29 -20.61 4.93
N THR A 96 12.56 -20.77 3.63
CA THR A 96 13.53 -21.76 3.14
C THR A 96 14.94 -21.44 3.65
N LYS A 97 15.36 -20.17 3.68
CA LYS A 97 16.69 -19.78 4.17
C LYS A 97 16.83 -19.98 5.68
N ILE A 98 15.78 -19.72 6.46
CA ILE A 98 15.74 -20.00 7.91
C ILE A 98 15.70 -21.52 8.17
N GLY A 99 14.93 -22.28 7.40
CA GLY A 99 14.85 -23.73 7.49
C GLY A 99 16.18 -24.43 7.19
N ILE A 100 16.90 -23.99 6.15
CA ILE A 100 18.24 -24.51 5.81
C ILE A 100 19.24 -24.23 6.94
N LEU A 101 19.21 -23.04 7.54
CA LEU A 101 20.10 -22.68 8.66
C LEU A 101 19.79 -23.48 9.94
N ASN A 102 18.53 -23.88 10.15
CA ASN A 102 18.12 -24.72 11.29
C ASN A 102 18.40 -26.22 11.10
N LEU A 103 18.63 -26.69 9.87
CA LEU A 103 19.00 -28.09 9.59
C LEU A 103 20.52 -28.34 9.67
N SER A 104 21.33 -27.28 9.89
CA SER A 104 22.79 -27.35 9.92
C SER A 104 23.43 -27.38 11.33
N TYR A 105 22.69 -27.79 12.37
CA TYR A 105 23.20 -28.00 13.73
C TYR A 105 22.98 -29.43 14.22
#